data_AF-A0AAW5SSC9-F1
#
_entry.id   AF-A0AAW5SSC9-F1
#
_cell.length_a   1.000
_cell.length_b   1.000
_cell.length_c   1.000
_cell.angle_alpha   90.00
_cell.angle_beta   90.00
_cell.angle_gamma   90.00
#
_symmetry.space_group_name_H-M   'P 1'
#
loop_
_entity.id
_entity.type
_entity.pdbx_description
1 polymer ?
#
loop_
_entity_poly.entity_id
_entity_poly.type
_entity_poly.pdbx_seq_one_letter_code
_entity_poly.pdbx_strand_id
1 'polypeptide(L)'
;MPWIAEALADSERCYQARIDEIDTVPDEMRNHPSRAYMKMFADNIANAQLYWMSRTAVSVAADLASRDMPETTFQELIATSDLPPVGLMLWPKPLATFNWRSVDMMHTNQPTVPVTWDGLAWIYDQTRITSYLLSQMREPRKQGRLSDMRPKTSPGKVIRFDQHDLTTVVDRDSGVLDLADSPLDDPDQTPGPPTLTATVISLLALIGQQRVVTQKRISTGPVKKSARTARNDITMLDILRPPTVTGVNGNQDNDDRAYRRWFVRGHYRHQPYGPGNTLRKLIYVSLHTAGHPDAPDPTGPPPPRVAAVYGKNFKRR
;
A
#
# COMPACT_ATOMS: atom_id res chain seq x y z
N MET A 1 19.01 4.12 -6.10
CA MET A 1 17.88 3.22 -5.79
C MET A 1 17.61 2.13 -6.82
N PRO A 2 17.95 2.25 -8.12
CA PRO A 2 17.78 1.13 -9.06
C PRO A 2 18.50 -0.15 -8.62
N TRP A 3 19.67 0.04 -7.99
CA TRP A 3 20.43 -1.04 -7.37
C TRP A 3 19.67 -1.81 -6.28
N ILE A 4 18.64 -1.25 -5.65
CA ILE A 4 17.93 -1.92 -4.54
C ILE A 4 17.15 -3.13 -5.07
N ALA A 5 16.47 -2.99 -6.20
CA ALA A 5 15.71 -4.07 -6.80
C ALA A 5 16.64 -5.23 -7.23
N GLU A 6 17.75 -4.90 -7.87
CA GLU A 6 18.79 -5.87 -8.25
C GLU A 6 19.43 -6.53 -7.01
N ALA A 7 19.77 -5.75 -5.98
CA ALA A 7 20.34 -6.28 -4.74
C ALA A 7 19.35 -7.17 -3.96
N LEU A 8 18.04 -6.86 -3.99
CA LEU A 8 17.01 -7.75 -3.44
C LEU A 8 16.91 -9.06 -4.23
N ALA A 9 16.92 -8.97 -5.56
CA ALA A 9 16.90 -10.14 -6.44
C ALA A 9 18.10 -11.04 -6.17
N ASP A 10 19.31 -10.50 -6.23
CA ASP A 10 20.55 -11.25 -6.05
C ASP A 10 20.67 -11.81 -4.63
N SER A 11 20.28 -11.04 -3.61
CA SER A 11 20.22 -11.53 -2.24
C SER A 11 19.32 -12.76 -2.11
N GLU A 12 18.19 -12.80 -2.81
CA GLU A 12 17.29 -13.95 -2.76
C GLU A 12 17.83 -15.11 -3.60
N ARG A 13 18.38 -14.87 -4.80
CA ARG A 13 19.03 -15.92 -5.61
C ARG A 13 20.16 -16.61 -4.85
N CYS A 14 21.05 -15.84 -4.24
CA CYS A 14 22.14 -16.38 -3.42
C CYS A 14 21.61 -17.21 -2.25
N TYR A 15 20.55 -16.75 -1.59
CA TYR A 15 19.93 -17.50 -0.50
C TYR A 15 19.32 -18.82 -0.98
N GLN A 16 18.61 -18.82 -2.10
CA GLN A 16 18.03 -20.02 -2.69
C GLN A 16 19.11 -21.02 -3.15
N ALA A 17 20.18 -20.54 -3.80
CA ALA A 17 21.32 -21.37 -4.19
C ALA A 17 22.00 -21.99 -2.97
N ARG A 18 22.16 -21.22 -1.88
CA ARG A 18 22.78 -21.71 -0.65
C ARG A 18 21.98 -22.83 0.02
N ILE A 19 20.65 -22.75 -0.04
CA ILE A 19 19.76 -23.84 0.42
C ILE A 19 19.97 -25.11 -0.42
N ASP A 20 20.19 -24.97 -1.72
CA ASP A 20 20.39 -26.10 -2.64
C ASP A 20 21.79 -26.73 -2.50
N GLU A 21 22.81 -25.94 -2.15
CA GLU A 21 24.20 -26.40 -2.00
C GLU A 21 24.51 -27.10 -0.68
N ILE A 22 23.82 -26.74 0.41
CA ILE A 22 24.12 -27.31 1.74
C ILE A 22 23.35 -28.63 1.91
N ASP A 23 24.08 -29.74 1.94
CA ASP A 23 23.52 -31.08 2.15
C ASP A 23 22.88 -31.27 3.53
N THR A 24 23.26 -30.45 4.52
CA THR A 24 22.74 -30.50 5.90
C THR A 24 21.52 -29.60 6.13
N VAL A 25 20.98 -28.94 5.10
CA VAL A 25 19.76 -28.13 5.27
C VAL A 25 18.56 -29.08 5.47
N PRO A 26 17.70 -28.83 6.47
CA PRO A 26 16.52 -29.66 6.69
C PRO A 26 15.66 -29.78 5.43
N ASP A 27 15.11 -30.98 5.19
CA ASP A 27 14.23 -31.24 4.02
C ASP A 27 13.02 -30.30 3.99
N GLU A 28 12.52 -29.90 5.16
CA GLU A 28 11.45 -28.91 5.31
C GLU A 28 11.81 -27.57 4.68
N MET A 29 13.06 -27.10 4.84
CA MET A 29 13.52 -25.87 4.19
C MET A 29 13.69 -26.05 2.69
N ARG A 30 14.24 -27.20 2.26
CA ARG A 30 14.49 -27.49 0.84
C ARG A 30 13.19 -27.61 0.05
N ASN A 31 12.15 -28.16 0.68
CA ASN A 31 10.83 -28.39 0.09
C ASN A 31 9.77 -27.37 0.54
N HIS A 32 10.18 -26.30 1.23
CA HIS A 32 9.24 -25.32 1.77
C HIS A 32 8.42 -24.67 0.63
N PRO A 33 7.08 -24.58 0.75
CA PRO A 33 6.21 -24.07 -0.32
C PRO A 33 6.55 -22.62 -0.71
N SER A 34 7.06 -21.81 0.23
CA SER A 34 7.50 -20.43 -0.04
C SER A 34 8.66 -20.31 -1.03
N ARG A 35 9.44 -21.37 -1.27
CA ARG A 35 10.61 -21.30 -2.17
C ARG A 35 10.23 -20.92 -3.59
N ALA A 36 9.12 -21.45 -4.10
CA ALA A 36 8.63 -21.12 -5.44
C ALA A 36 8.32 -19.61 -5.55
N TYR A 37 7.67 -19.05 -4.53
CA TYR A 37 7.34 -17.63 -4.47
C TYR A 37 8.58 -16.74 -4.34
N MET A 38 9.59 -17.19 -3.61
CA MET A 38 10.85 -16.45 -3.45
C MET A 38 11.71 -16.50 -4.72
N LYS A 39 11.71 -17.63 -5.45
CA LYS A 39 12.31 -17.72 -6.78
C LYS A 39 11.61 -16.78 -7.77
N MET A 40 10.26 -16.81 -7.81
CA MET A 40 9.46 -15.87 -8.60
C MET A 40 9.80 -14.40 -8.26
N PHE A 41 9.92 -14.06 -6.98
CA PHE A 41 10.35 -12.73 -6.55
C PHE A 41 11.73 -12.38 -7.12
N ALA A 42 12.72 -13.26 -6.94
CA ALA A 42 14.09 -13.04 -7.38
C ALA A 42 14.23 -12.89 -8.90
N ASP A 43 13.44 -13.63 -9.67
CA ASP A 43 13.49 -13.60 -11.13
C ASP A 43 12.89 -12.33 -11.72
N ASN A 44 11.89 -11.75 -11.06
CA ASN A 44 11.11 -10.64 -11.60
C ASN A 44 11.51 -9.27 -11.02
N ILE A 45 11.85 -9.20 -9.73
CA ILE A 45 11.95 -7.91 -9.02
C ILE A 45 13.03 -6.99 -9.58
N ALA A 46 14.09 -7.54 -10.19
CA ALA A 46 15.15 -6.74 -10.83
C ALA A 46 14.63 -5.84 -11.97
N ASN A 47 13.48 -6.18 -12.58
CA ASN A 47 12.83 -5.41 -13.63
C ASN A 47 11.63 -4.60 -13.12
N ALA A 48 11.45 -4.49 -11.81
CA ALA A 48 10.32 -3.79 -11.21
C ALA A 48 10.33 -2.30 -11.56
N GLN A 49 9.14 -1.75 -11.83
CA GLN A 49 8.98 -0.30 -11.81
C GLN A 49 9.07 0.21 -10.37
N LEU A 50 9.87 1.25 -10.17
CA LEU A 50 10.23 1.72 -8.84
C LEU A 50 9.36 2.90 -8.41
N TYR A 51 8.79 2.78 -7.21
CA TYR A 51 7.99 3.80 -6.56
C TYR A 51 8.60 4.18 -5.22
N TRP A 52 8.67 5.48 -4.97
CA TRP A 52 9.01 6.02 -3.66
C TRP A 52 7.83 6.81 -3.12
N MET A 53 7.24 6.34 -2.04
CA MET A 53 6.07 6.97 -1.46
C MET A 53 6.42 7.81 -0.25
N SER A 54 5.88 9.03 -0.19
CA SER A 54 6.10 9.93 0.94
C SER A 54 5.45 9.37 2.20
N ARG A 55 5.96 9.78 3.37
CA ARG A 55 5.38 9.41 4.67
C ARG A 55 3.88 9.74 4.72
N THR A 56 3.50 10.92 4.22
CA THR A 56 2.12 11.37 4.23
C THR A 56 1.24 10.48 3.36
N ALA A 57 1.70 10.13 2.15
CA ALA A 57 1.00 9.24 1.23
C ALA A 57 0.77 7.85 1.83
N VAL A 58 1.80 7.26 2.45
CA VAL A 58 1.71 5.98 3.17
C VAL A 58 0.68 6.05 4.30
N SER A 59 0.72 7.11 5.13
CA SER A 59 -0.21 7.26 6.25
C SER A 59 -1.66 7.45 5.79
N VAL A 60 -1.89 8.18 4.70
CA VAL A 60 -3.25 8.31 4.13
C VAL A 60 -3.73 6.99 3.54
N ALA A 61 -2.89 6.23 2.84
CA ALA A 61 -3.28 4.90 2.36
C ALA A 61 -3.74 3.98 3.50
N ALA A 62 -2.97 3.95 4.60
CA ALA A 62 -3.32 3.15 5.77
C ALA A 62 -4.57 3.67 6.50
N ASP A 63 -4.73 4.99 6.60
CA ASP A 63 -5.95 5.57 7.17
C ASP A 63 -7.19 5.28 6.31
N LEU A 64 -7.04 5.17 4.99
CA LEU A 64 -8.16 4.85 4.10
C LEU A 64 -8.54 3.38 4.13
N ALA A 65 -7.54 2.51 4.24
CA ALA A 65 -7.77 1.08 4.41
C ALA A 65 -8.63 0.77 5.65
N SER A 66 -8.63 1.64 6.67
CA SER A 66 -9.40 1.45 7.90
C SER A 66 -10.80 2.07 7.92
N ARG A 67 -11.26 2.75 6.84
CA ARG A 67 -12.43 3.65 6.91
C ARG A 67 -13.47 3.50 5.77
N ASP A 68 -13.70 2.28 5.30
CA ASP A 68 -14.63 1.94 4.19
C ASP A 68 -14.03 2.07 2.78
N MET A 69 -13.15 1.13 2.41
CA MET A 69 -12.78 0.92 1.01
C MET A 69 -13.95 0.21 0.27
N PRO A 70 -14.40 0.71 -0.89
CA PRO A 70 -15.40 0.03 -1.71
C PRO A 70 -14.92 -1.36 -2.11
N GLU A 71 -15.85 -2.31 -2.21
CA GLU A 71 -15.61 -3.60 -2.85
C GLU A 71 -14.89 -3.38 -4.18
N THR A 72 -13.69 -3.92 -4.29
CA THR A 72 -12.83 -3.74 -5.46
C THR A 72 -12.05 -5.02 -5.69
N THR A 73 -11.90 -5.39 -6.96
CA THR A 73 -11.04 -6.50 -7.36
C THR A 73 -9.65 -5.99 -7.77
N PHE A 74 -8.63 -6.84 -7.67
CA PHE A 74 -7.30 -6.49 -8.19
C PHE A 74 -7.32 -6.25 -9.70
N GLN A 75 -8.19 -6.94 -10.44
CA GLN A 75 -8.40 -6.71 -11.87
C GLN A 75 -8.84 -5.27 -12.17
N GLU A 76 -9.84 -4.77 -11.45
CA GLU A 76 -10.30 -3.39 -11.58
C GLU A 76 -9.22 -2.40 -11.16
N LEU A 77 -8.49 -2.70 -10.09
CA LEU A 77 -7.40 -1.87 -9.59
C LEU A 77 -6.29 -1.70 -10.63
N ILE A 78 -5.83 -2.81 -11.22
CA ILE A 78 -4.80 -2.82 -12.27
C ILE A 78 -5.27 -2.01 -13.48
N ALA A 79 -6.50 -2.27 -13.96
CA ALA A 79 -7.07 -1.58 -15.11
C ALA A 79 -7.22 -0.07 -14.89
N THR A 80 -7.56 0.34 -13.67
CA THR A 80 -7.86 1.75 -13.36
C THR A 80 -6.63 2.55 -12.95
N SER A 81 -5.63 1.89 -12.36
CA SER A 81 -4.44 2.53 -11.79
C SER A 81 -3.20 2.42 -12.67
N ASP A 82 -3.30 1.77 -13.84
CA ASP A 82 -2.19 1.54 -14.77
C ASP A 82 -0.98 0.93 -14.05
N LEU A 83 -1.26 -0.09 -13.21
CA LEU A 83 -0.22 -0.77 -12.46
C LEU A 83 0.67 -1.56 -13.41
N PRO A 84 1.99 -1.53 -13.27
CA PRO A 84 2.90 -2.39 -14.00
C PRO A 84 2.82 -3.83 -13.47
N PRO A 85 3.05 -4.86 -14.31
CA PRO A 85 3.08 -6.27 -13.91
C PRO A 85 4.03 -6.56 -12.75
N VAL A 86 5.14 -5.85 -12.68
CA VAL A 86 6.12 -5.96 -11.60
C VAL A 86 6.42 -4.58 -11.05
N GLY A 87 6.25 -4.39 -9.75
CA GLY A 87 6.53 -3.13 -9.09
C GLY A 87 7.13 -3.29 -7.71
N LEU A 88 7.90 -2.27 -7.32
CA LEU A 88 8.53 -2.16 -6.01
C LEU A 88 8.26 -0.75 -5.47
N MET A 89 7.60 -0.69 -4.33
CA MET A 89 7.26 0.54 -3.62
C MET A 89 7.94 0.54 -2.25
N LEU A 90 8.70 1.59 -1.99
CA LEU A 90 9.41 1.79 -0.73
C LEU A 90 8.99 3.12 -0.09
N TRP A 91 9.17 3.21 1.24
CA TRP A 91 8.88 4.43 1.98
C TRP A 91 9.92 4.71 3.08
N PRO A 92 10.04 5.98 3.52
CA PRO A 92 11.10 6.39 4.43
C PRO A 92 10.93 5.93 5.88
N LYS A 93 9.70 5.65 6.33
CA LYS A 93 9.40 5.25 7.71
C LYS A 93 8.50 4.03 7.73
N PRO A 94 8.79 3.00 8.54
CA PRO A 94 7.97 1.81 8.65
C PRO A 94 6.48 2.14 8.80
N LEU A 95 5.65 1.44 8.04
CA LEU A 95 4.19 1.59 8.13
C LEU A 95 3.64 0.86 9.36
N ALA A 96 4.20 -0.30 9.66
CA ALA A 96 3.84 -1.13 10.80
C ALA A 96 5.05 -1.92 11.31
N THR A 97 4.90 -2.60 12.45
CA THR A 97 5.85 -3.61 12.95
C THR A 97 5.09 -4.92 13.16
N PHE A 98 5.68 -6.02 12.74
CA PHE A 98 5.13 -7.37 12.84
C PHE A 98 6.02 -8.22 13.74
N ASN A 99 5.41 -9.18 14.43
CA ASN A 99 6.16 -10.27 15.06
C ASN A 99 6.44 -11.32 14.00
N TRP A 100 7.68 -11.41 13.55
CA TRP A 100 8.09 -12.36 12.52
C TRP A 100 8.93 -13.48 13.13
N ARG A 101 8.73 -14.69 12.65
CA ARG A 101 9.58 -15.85 12.94
C ARG A 101 10.16 -16.33 11.63
N SER A 102 11.36 -16.90 11.66
CA SER A 102 11.95 -17.60 10.51
C SER A 102 11.82 -19.11 10.68
N VAL A 103 11.91 -19.88 9.59
CA VAL A 103 11.94 -21.35 9.66
C VAL A 103 13.09 -21.82 10.56
N ASP A 104 14.28 -21.20 10.46
CA ASP A 104 15.42 -21.45 11.38
C ASP A 104 15.06 -21.22 12.86
N MET A 105 14.24 -20.19 13.12
CA MET A 105 13.80 -19.85 14.48
C MET A 105 12.71 -20.78 15.00
N MET A 106 11.92 -21.41 14.12
CA MET A 106 10.95 -22.44 14.51
C MET A 106 11.66 -23.67 15.07
N HIS A 107 12.68 -24.17 14.37
CA HIS A 107 13.44 -25.34 14.82
C HIS A 107 14.20 -25.12 16.13
N THR A 108 14.60 -23.88 16.41
CA THR A 108 15.34 -23.53 17.63
C THR A 108 14.45 -23.06 18.79
N ASN A 109 13.12 -23.14 18.63
CA ASN A 109 12.11 -22.63 19.55
C ASN A 109 12.39 -21.19 20.02
N GLN A 110 12.94 -20.37 19.11
CA GLN A 110 13.29 -19.00 19.42
C GLN A 110 12.05 -18.09 19.39
N PRO A 111 11.99 -17.06 20.26
CA PRO A 111 10.89 -16.12 20.28
C PRO A 111 10.80 -15.36 18.95
N THR A 112 9.60 -14.91 18.60
CA THR A 112 9.41 -14.03 17.43
C THR A 112 10.25 -12.76 17.57
N VAL A 113 10.66 -12.18 16.45
CA VAL A 113 11.38 -10.91 16.41
C VAL A 113 10.51 -9.82 15.78
N PRO A 114 10.50 -8.60 16.37
CA PRO A 114 9.82 -7.48 15.76
C PRO A 114 10.53 -7.05 14.48
N VAL A 115 9.81 -6.98 13.37
CA VAL A 115 10.29 -6.54 12.06
C VAL A 115 9.39 -5.46 11.49
N THR A 116 9.98 -4.50 10.80
CA THR A 116 9.27 -3.34 10.25
C THR A 116 8.69 -3.61 8.86
N TRP A 117 7.55 -2.98 8.52
CA TRP A 117 7.04 -2.93 7.15
C TRP A 117 7.60 -1.72 6.44
N ASP A 118 8.61 -1.91 5.58
CA ASP A 118 9.36 -0.84 4.92
C ASP A 118 9.08 -0.70 3.42
N GLY A 119 8.43 -1.70 2.83
CA GLY A 119 8.09 -1.69 1.42
C GLY A 119 7.11 -2.77 1.03
N LEU A 120 6.61 -2.62 -0.19
CA LEU A 120 5.72 -3.54 -0.87
C LEU A 120 6.28 -3.81 -2.26
N ALA A 121 6.40 -5.07 -2.63
CA ALA A 121 6.53 -5.44 -4.03
C ALA A 121 5.29 -6.22 -4.49
N TRP A 122 5.02 -6.18 -5.78
CA TRP A 122 3.98 -7.00 -6.38
C TRP A 122 4.45 -7.58 -7.71
N ILE A 123 3.94 -8.76 -8.01
CA ILE A 123 4.07 -9.44 -9.29
C ILE A 123 2.67 -9.93 -9.65
N TYR A 124 2.18 -9.62 -10.85
CA TYR A 124 0.92 -10.17 -11.31
C TYR A 124 1.03 -10.72 -12.74
N ASP A 125 0.17 -11.68 -13.03
CA ASP A 125 -0.08 -12.21 -14.38
C ASP A 125 -1.55 -11.98 -14.77
N GLN A 126 -2.06 -12.71 -15.76
CA GLN A 126 -3.44 -12.54 -16.23
C GLN A 126 -4.50 -13.01 -15.23
N THR A 127 -4.11 -13.78 -14.21
CA THR A 127 -5.01 -14.51 -13.32
C THR A 127 -4.80 -14.19 -11.86
N ARG A 128 -3.57 -13.86 -11.45
CA ARG A 128 -3.20 -13.70 -10.03
C ARG A 128 -2.27 -12.53 -9.81
N ILE A 129 -2.33 -11.99 -8.59
CA ILE A 129 -1.35 -11.07 -8.04
C ILE A 129 -0.73 -11.67 -6.79
N THR A 130 0.58 -11.57 -6.67
CA THR A 130 1.33 -11.88 -5.46
C THR A 130 1.94 -10.59 -4.92
N SER A 131 1.64 -10.29 -3.66
CA SER A 131 2.20 -9.17 -2.93
C SER A 131 3.29 -9.66 -1.98
N TYR A 132 4.35 -8.86 -1.80
CA TYR A 132 5.49 -9.18 -0.97
C TYR A 132 5.77 -8.01 -0.03
N LEU A 133 5.71 -8.26 1.27
CA LEU A 133 6.03 -7.29 2.30
C LEU A 133 7.52 -7.33 2.59
N LEU A 134 8.16 -6.16 2.56
CA LEU A 134 9.60 -6.01 2.75
C LEU A 134 9.91 -5.37 4.10
N SER A 135 10.93 -5.88 4.76
CA SER A 135 11.52 -5.31 5.97
C SER A 135 13.02 -5.11 5.79
N GLN A 136 13.56 -4.00 6.27
CA GLN A 136 15.01 -3.81 6.35
C GLN A 136 15.65 -4.66 7.47
N MET A 137 14.84 -5.15 8.42
CA MET A 137 15.29 -5.94 9.57
C MET A 137 16.49 -5.33 10.33
N ARG A 138 16.54 -4.01 10.45
CA ARG A 138 17.71 -3.28 11.00
C ARG A 138 18.07 -3.76 12.41
N GLU A 139 17.08 -3.83 13.30
CA GLU A 139 17.31 -4.17 14.70
C GLU A 139 17.66 -5.65 14.91
N PRO A 140 16.93 -6.62 14.33
CA PRO A 140 17.32 -8.03 14.44
C PRO A 140 18.72 -8.33 13.90
N ARG A 141 19.16 -7.65 12.81
CA ARG A 141 20.53 -7.80 12.28
C ARG A 141 21.58 -7.25 13.23
N LYS A 142 21.37 -6.07 13.81
CA LYS A 142 22.29 -5.49 14.82
C LYS A 142 22.46 -6.41 16.03
N GLN A 143 21.39 -7.11 16.41
CA GLN A 143 21.37 -8.02 17.56
C GLN A 143 21.91 -9.42 17.23
N GLY A 144 22.33 -9.68 15.98
CA GLY A 144 22.82 -11.00 15.56
C GLY A 144 21.76 -12.11 15.59
N ARG A 145 20.46 -11.74 15.57
CA ARG A 145 19.33 -12.69 15.68
C ARG A 145 18.90 -13.30 14.34
N LEU A 146 19.56 -12.94 13.24
CA LEU A 146 19.23 -13.44 11.91
C LEU A 146 20.39 -14.26 11.36
N SER A 147 20.05 -15.38 10.74
CA SER A 147 20.99 -16.30 10.10
C SER A 147 21.93 -15.60 9.11
N ASP A 148 23.22 -15.94 9.18
CA ASP A 148 24.29 -15.48 8.29
C ASP A 148 24.16 -16.00 6.85
N MET A 149 23.16 -16.83 6.54
CA MET A 149 22.97 -17.40 5.20
C MET A 149 22.60 -16.36 4.12
N ARG A 150 22.18 -15.14 4.51
CA ARG A 150 21.95 -14.05 3.54
C ARG A 150 23.14 -13.09 3.50
N PRO A 151 23.45 -12.50 2.33
CA PRO A 151 24.49 -11.48 2.24
C PRO A 151 24.22 -10.33 3.22
N LYS A 152 25.24 -9.93 3.99
CA LYS A 152 25.17 -8.77 4.91
C LYS A 152 24.76 -7.47 4.19
N THR A 153 25.01 -7.40 2.88
CA THR A 153 24.71 -6.29 1.98
C THR A 153 23.26 -6.22 1.51
N SER A 154 22.43 -7.23 1.83
CA SER A 154 21.03 -7.29 1.40
C SER A 154 20.24 -6.09 1.95
N PRO A 155 19.57 -5.26 1.12
CA PRO A 155 18.91 -4.04 1.57
C PRO A 155 17.62 -4.31 2.37
N GLY A 156 17.11 -5.55 2.37
CA GLY A 156 15.93 -5.96 3.11
C GLY A 156 15.59 -7.44 2.89
N LYS A 157 14.50 -7.91 3.48
CA LYS A 157 14.00 -9.28 3.38
C LYS A 157 12.48 -9.28 3.21
N VAL A 158 11.99 -10.22 2.42
CA VAL A 158 10.56 -10.53 2.35
C VAL A 158 10.17 -11.19 3.67
N ILE A 159 9.22 -10.57 4.38
CA ILE A 159 8.72 -11.06 5.67
C ILE A 159 7.39 -11.79 5.55
N ARG A 160 6.62 -11.48 4.51
CA ARG A 160 5.32 -12.08 4.20
C ARG A 160 5.04 -11.92 2.72
N PHE A 161 4.29 -12.85 2.15
CA PHE A 161 3.69 -12.69 0.84
C PHE A 161 2.27 -13.26 0.87
N ASP A 162 1.39 -12.70 0.05
CA ASP A 162 0.02 -13.17 -0.10
C ASP A 162 -0.29 -13.23 -1.61
N GLN A 163 -0.97 -14.29 -2.06
CA GLN A 163 -1.40 -14.48 -3.44
C GLN A 163 -2.93 -14.44 -3.52
N HIS A 164 -3.44 -13.68 -4.47
CA HIS A 164 -4.88 -13.53 -4.69
C HIS A 164 -5.20 -13.71 -6.18
N ASP A 165 -6.35 -14.30 -6.49
CA ASP A 165 -6.90 -14.25 -7.83
C ASP A 165 -7.32 -12.81 -8.15
N LEU A 166 -7.14 -12.38 -9.40
CA LEU A 166 -7.42 -11.00 -9.78
C LEU A 166 -8.90 -10.62 -9.63
N THR A 167 -9.80 -11.61 -9.69
CA THR A 167 -11.25 -11.45 -9.55
C THR A 167 -11.72 -11.51 -8.10
N THR A 168 -10.83 -11.77 -7.13
CA THR A 168 -11.21 -11.79 -5.71
C THR A 168 -11.70 -10.40 -5.29
N VAL A 169 -12.93 -10.34 -4.78
CA VAL A 169 -13.51 -9.12 -4.20
C VAL A 169 -12.99 -8.96 -2.78
N VAL A 170 -12.45 -7.79 -2.46
CA VAL A 170 -12.04 -7.43 -1.11
C VAL A 170 -13.09 -6.50 -0.50
N ASP A 171 -13.81 -6.97 0.52
CA ASP A 171 -14.97 -6.30 1.14
C ASP A 171 -14.69 -5.70 2.55
N ARG A 172 -15.66 -4.93 3.05
CA ARG A 172 -15.75 -3.96 4.15
C ARG A 172 -15.58 -4.47 5.58
N ASP A 173 -15.87 -5.72 5.89
CA ASP A 173 -15.69 -6.29 7.25
C ASP A 173 -14.22 -6.54 7.62
N SER A 174 -13.31 -5.86 6.91
CA SER A 174 -11.86 -6.07 6.85
C SER A 174 -11.04 -4.99 7.56
N GLY A 175 -11.66 -4.22 8.46
CA GLY A 175 -11.11 -2.93 8.89
C GLY A 175 -10.74 -2.81 10.37
N VAL A 176 -9.68 -3.49 10.84
CA VAL A 176 -8.76 -3.02 11.91
C VAL A 176 -7.42 -3.75 11.72
N LEU A 177 -6.30 -3.04 11.58
CA LEU A 177 -4.94 -3.62 11.65
C LEU A 177 -4.75 -4.23 13.05
N ASP A 178 -5.22 -5.45 13.27
CA ASP A 178 -4.89 -6.22 14.46
C ASP A 178 -3.69 -7.11 14.16
N LEU A 179 -2.61 -6.85 14.87
CA LEU A 179 -1.26 -7.35 14.62
C LEU A 179 -0.97 -8.54 15.54
N ALA A 180 -1.83 -9.56 15.51
CA ALA A 180 -1.58 -10.84 16.14
C ALA A 180 -1.51 -11.94 15.07
N ASP A 181 -0.44 -12.73 15.16
CA ASP A 181 -0.15 -13.95 14.41
C ASP A 181 0.27 -13.79 12.93
N SER A 182 1.59 -13.72 12.73
CA SER A 182 2.24 -13.89 11.43
C SER A 182 2.37 -15.38 11.11
N PRO A 183 1.93 -15.85 9.93
CA PRO A 183 1.96 -17.25 9.57
C PRO A 183 3.36 -17.64 9.07
N LEU A 184 4.14 -18.19 9.98
CA LEU A 184 4.87 -19.43 9.68
C LEU A 184 4.02 -20.66 10.06
N ASP A 185 2.70 -20.48 10.21
CA ASP A 185 1.76 -21.56 10.43
C ASP A 185 1.42 -22.25 9.09
N ASP A 186 1.21 -23.56 9.21
CA ASP A 186 1.11 -24.63 8.22
C ASP A 186 0.41 -24.33 6.86
N PRO A 187 0.74 -25.10 5.80
CA PRO A 187 0.20 -24.93 4.45
C PRO A 187 -1.24 -25.46 4.27
N ASP A 188 -1.91 -25.91 5.32
CA ASP A 188 -3.31 -26.33 5.26
C ASP A 188 -4.21 -25.41 6.10
N GLN A 189 -4.90 -24.51 5.40
CA GLN A 189 -6.18 -23.92 5.77
C GLN A 189 -6.24 -23.19 7.13
N THR A 190 -6.13 -21.87 7.09
CA THR A 190 -6.99 -21.01 7.91
C THR A 190 -7.21 -19.66 7.22
N PRO A 191 -8.46 -19.28 6.87
CA PRO A 191 -8.74 -17.94 6.38
C PRO A 191 -8.65 -16.97 7.57
N GLY A 192 -7.50 -16.32 7.73
CA GLY A 192 -7.41 -15.14 8.59
C GLY A 192 -8.35 -14.04 8.08
N PRO A 193 -8.98 -13.24 8.96
CA PRO A 193 -9.88 -12.18 8.52
C PRO A 193 -9.11 -11.11 7.72
N PRO A 194 -9.78 -10.34 6.85
CA PRO A 194 -9.09 -9.46 5.91
C PRO A 194 -8.58 -8.20 6.63
N THR A 195 -7.29 -7.81 6.47
CA THR A 195 -6.77 -6.48 6.94
C THR A 195 -5.39 -6.01 6.48
N LEU A 196 -4.54 -6.86 5.91
CA LEU A 196 -3.32 -6.39 5.21
C LEU A 196 -3.64 -6.05 3.75
N THR A 197 -4.52 -6.84 3.13
CA THR A 197 -4.92 -6.73 1.73
C THR A 197 -5.60 -5.39 1.42
N ALA A 198 -6.49 -4.89 2.28
CA ALA A 198 -7.11 -3.57 2.11
C ALA A 198 -6.07 -2.43 2.12
N THR A 199 -5.03 -2.56 2.96
CA THR A 199 -3.91 -1.63 2.99
C THR A 199 -3.10 -1.72 1.69
N VAL A 200 -2.79 -2.93 1.22
CA VAL A 200 -2.10 -3.14 -0.07
C VAL A 200 -2.91 -2.54 -1.22
N ILE A 201 -4.22 -2.80 -1.31
CA ILE A 201 -5.08 -2.21 -2.34
C ILE A 201 -5.09 -0.69 -2.24
N SER A 202 -5.20 -0.13 -1.04
CA SER A 202 -5.16 1.32 -0.84
C SER A 202 -3.84 1.94 -1.29
N LEU A 203 -2.70 1.30 -0.99
CA LEU A 203 -1.37 1.75 -1.43
C LEU A 203 -1.26 1.72 -2.96
N LEU A 204 -1.74 0.63 -3.58
CA LEU A 204 -1.72 0.45 -5.03
C LEU A 204 -2.69 1.40 -5.75
N ALA A 205 -3.88 1.63 -5.19
CA ALA A 205 -4.89 2.54 -5.76
C ALA A 205 -4.39 3.98 -5.83
N LEU A 206 -3.58 4.42 -4.86
CA LEU A 206 -2.98 5.75 -4.88
C LEU A 206 -2.05 5.99 -6.08
N ILE A 207 -1.45 4.93 -6.66
CA ILE A 207 -0.66 5.06 -7.89
C ILE A 207 -1.55 5.64 -9.00
N GLY A 208 -2.78 5.15 -9.15
CA GLY A 208 -3.70 5.56 -10.23
C GLY A 208 -4.27 6.97 -10.14
N GLN A 209 -3.98 7.71 -9.06
CA GLN A 209 -4.78 8.87 -8.65
C GLN A 209 -4.05 10.20 -8.76
N GLN A 210 -3.91 10.66 -9.99
CA GLN A 210 -3.26 11.93 -10.32
C GLN A 210 -3.92 13.17 -9.69
N ARG A 211 -5.18 13.09 -9.26
CA ARG A 211 -5.89 14.19 -8.56
C ARG A 211 -5.55 14.31 -7.08
N VAL A 212 -4.96 13.26 -6.51
CA VAL A 212 -4.67 13.14 -5.08
C VAL A 212 -3.17 13.05 -4.85
N VAL A 213 -2.44 12.46 -5.79
CA VAL A 213 -1.02 12.20 -5.68
C VAL A 213 -0.29 12.91 -6.82
N THR A 214 0.70 13.72 -6.46
CA THR A 214 1.73 14.16 -7.40
C THR A 214 2.62 12.99 -7.76
N GLN A 215 2.77 12.75 -9.07
CA GLN A 215 3.76 11.83 -9.59
C GLN A 215 4.93 12.62 -10.17
N LYS A 216 6.11 12.47 -9.60
CA LYS A 216 7.34 13.04 -10.14
C LYS A 216 8.28 11.90 -10.53
N ARG A 217 8.52 11.72 -11.83
CA ARG A 217 9.55 10.81 -12.31
C ARG A 217 10.92 11.47 -12.12
N ILE A 218 11.81 10.78 -11.41
CA ILE A 218 13.20 11.17 -11.24
C ILE A 218 14.05 10.19 -12.02
N SER A 219 14.71 10.68 -13.07
CA SER A 219 15.74 9.91 -13.74
C SER A 219 17.05 10.07 -12.99
N THR A 220 17.69 8.96 -12.63
CA THR A 220 18.96 8.94 -11.89
C THR A 220 20.17 8.72 -12.81
N GLY A 221 19.98 8.76 -14.14
CA GLY A 221 21.04 8.50 -15.14
C GLY A 221 21.45 9.74 -15.96
N PRO A 222 22.64 9.70 -16.60
CA PRO A 222 23.08 10.77 -17.51
C PRO A 222 22.18 10.86 -18.76
N VAL A 223 22.00 12.08 -19.27
CA VAL A 223 21.03 12.49 -20.31
C VAL A 223 21.16 11.75 -21.66
N LYS A 224 22.26 11.03 -21.91
CA LYS A 224 22.49 10.28 -23.15
C LYS A 224 22.01 8.83 -23.02
N LYS A 225 20.86 8.54 -23.64
CA LYS A 225 20.07 7.32 -23.45
C LYS A 225 20.69 6.09 -24.13
N SER A 226 20.99 5.07 -23.33
CA SER A 226 20.86 3.66 -23.71
C SER A 226 19.54 3.13 -23.12
N ALA A 227 18.87 2.18 -23.79
CA ALA A 227 17.64 1.55 -23.30
C ALA A 227 17.80 0.91 -21.90
N ARG A 228 19.04 0.58 -21.51
CA ARG A 228 19.36 0.07 -20.16
C ARG A 228 19.31 1.17 -19.09
N THR A 229 19.51 2.44 -19.44
CA THR A 229 19.58 3.57 -18.50
C THR A 229 18.21 4.17 -18.16
N ALA A 230 17.20 4.00 -19.03
CA ALA A 230 15.80 4.37 -18.73
C ALA A 230 15.17 3.50 -17.62
N ARG A 231 15.82 2.39 -17.25
CA ARG A 231 15.41 1.46 -16.18
C ARG A 231 15.60 2.04 -14.77
N ASN A 232 16.20 3.21 -14.65
CA ASN A 232 16.61 3.82 -13.39
C ASN A 232 15.67 4.95 -12.93
N ASP A 233 14.50 5.06 -13.56
CA ASP A 233 13.52 6.10 -13.25
C ASP A 233 12.69 5.68 -12.03
N ILE A 234 12.66 6.56 -11.04
CA ILE A 234 11.89 6.37 -9.80
C ILE A 234 10.67 7.27 -9.88
N THR A 235 9.48 6.71 -9.67
CA THR A 235 8.25 7.49 -9.56
C THR A 235 8.05 7.88 -8.09
N MET A 236 8.26 9.16 -7.76
CA MET A 236 7.90 9.68 -6.45
C MET A 236 6.40 9.93 -6.37
N LEU A 237 5.78 9.40 -5.32
CA LEU A 237 4.36 9.57 -4.99
C LEU A 237 4.25 10.43 -3.72
N ASP A 238 3.67 11.62 -3.84
CA ASP A 238 3.38 12.49 -2.69
C ASP A 238 1.96 13.06 -2.79
N ILE A 239 1.29 13.25 -1.65
CA ILE A 239 -0.09 13.74 -1.65
C ILE A 239 -0.12 15.23 -2.05
N LEU A 240 -0.99 15.56 -2.99
CA LEU A 240 -1.44 16.92 -3.25
C LEU A 240 -2.14 17.42 -1.98
N ARG A 241 -1.42 18.21 -1.17
CA ARG A 241 -1.79 18.70 0.17
C ARG A 241 -3.30 18.67 0.44
N PRO A 242 -3.78 17.86 1.40
CA PRO A 242 -5.06 18.13 2.02
C PRO A 242 -4.93 19.48 2.77
N PRO A 243 -5.90 20.39 2.70
CA PRO A 243 -5.90 21.57 3.56
C PRO A 243 -5.87 21.14 5.03
N THR A 244 -5.00 21.77 5.83
CA THR A 244 -4.84 21.51 7.26
C THR A 244 -6.13 21.86 8.00
N VAL A 245 -6.76 20.90 8.70
CA VAL A 245 -7.91 21.18 9.57
C VAL A 245 -7.46 21.09 11.02
N THR A 246 -7.28 22.24 11.66
CA THR A 246 -7.36 22.37 13.12
C THR A 246 -8.80 22.12 13.56
N GLY A 247 -8.97 21.29 14.59
CA GLY A 247 -10.15 20.48 14.82
C GLY A 247 -11.47 21.23 15.04
N VAL A 248 -12.56 20.58 14.61
CA VAL A 248 -13.91 20.83 15.10
C VAL A 248 -14.65 19.50 15.13
N ASN A 249 -14.88 18.97 16.33
CA ASN A 249 -15.89 17.95 16.59
C ASN A 249 -17.26 18.65 16.57
N GLY A 250 -18.18 18.23 15.69
CA GLY A 250 -19.52 18.80 15.61
C GLY A 250 -20.53 17.72 15.23
N ASN A 251 -21.50 17.52 16.12
CA ASN A 251 -22.58 16.53 16.08
C ASN A 251 -23.40 16.52 14.78
N GLN A 252 -23.95 15.34 14.48
CA GLN A 252 -25.03 15.12 13.51
C GLN A 252 -26.33 15.78 13.99
N ASP A 253 -26.92 16.68 13.20
CA ASP A 253 -28.29 16.50 12.65
C ASP A 253 -28.78 17.68 11.78
N ASN A 254 -29.55 17.30 10.75
CA ASN A 254 -30.63 17.98 9.99
C ASN A 254 -30.53 19.41 9.41
N ASP A 255 -31.02 19.51 8.16
CA ASP A 255 -31.52 20.66 7.36
C ASP A 255 -30.63 21.91 7.11
N ASP A 256 -29.52 22.10 7.83
CA ASP A 256 -28.68 23.31 7.71
C ASP A 256 -27.60 23.24 6.61
N ARG A 257 -27.51 22.13 5.85
CA ARG A 257 -26.48 21.92 4.81
C ARG A 257 -26.57 22.91 3.65
N ALA A 258 -27.73 23.52 3.38
CA ALA A 258 -27.83 24.51 2.30
C ALA A 258 -27.14 25.85 2.62
N TYR A 259 -26.85 26.12 3.91
CA TYR A 259 -26.44 27.46 4.38
C TYR A 259 -25.01 27.53 4.92
N ARG A 260 -24.27 26.42 4.92
CA ARG A 260 -22.88 26.36 5.37
C ARG A 260 -22.03 25.56 4.42
N ARG A 261 -20.75 25.90 4.36
CA ARG A 261 -19.75 24.99 3.81
C ARG A 261 -19.37 23.98 4.90
N TRP A 262 -19.14 22.73 4.54
CA TRP A 262 -18.64 21.69 5.45
C TRP A 262 -17.45 20.96 4.84
N PHE A 263 -16.57 20.46 5.71
CA PHE A 263 -15.48 19.60 5.26
C PHE A 263 -16.01 18.22 4.89
N VAL A 264 -15.78 17.84 3.64
CA VAL A 264 -15.90 16.47 3.18
C VAL A 264 -14.54 15.81 3.38
N ARG A 265 -14.47 14.89 4.33
CA ARG A 265 -13.29 14.03 4.53
C ARG A 265 -13.01 13.25 3.27
N GLY A 266 -11.73 12.98 3.03
CA GLY A 266 -11.34 12.18 1.89
C GLY A 266 -11.89 10.76 2.04
N HIS A 267 -12.38 10.19 0.94
CA HIS A 267 -12.99 8.86 0.90
C HIS A 267 -12.80 8.24 -0.48
N TYR A 268 -12.82 6.91 -0.55
CA TYR A 268 -12.90 6.20 -1.82
C TYR A 268 -14.35 6.15 -2.32
N ARG A 269 -14.54 6.22 -3.64
CA ARG A 269 -15.81 5.94 -4.28
C ARG A 269 -15.59 5.30 -5.64
N HIS A 270 -16.56 4.51 -6.09
CA HIS A 270 -16.63 4.09 -7.48
C HIS A 270 -17.19 5.23 -8.34
N GLN A 271 -16.34 5.82 -9.18
CA GLN A 271 -16.75 6.81 -10.15
C GLN A 271 -17.24 6.09 -11.44
N PRO A 272 -18.48 6.36 -11.90
CA PRO A 272 -18.92 5.91 -13.21
C PRO A 272 -18.03 6.50 -14.31
N TYR A 273 -17.62 5.66 -15.28
CA TYR A 273 -16.86 6.08 -16.46
C TYR A 273 -17.16 5.21 -17.69
N GLY A 274 -16.60 5.58 -18.84
CA GLY A 274 -16.77 4.88 -20.11
C GLY A 274 -18.10 5.16 -20.82
N PRO A 275 -18.33 4.57 -22.01
CA PRO A 275 -19.56 4.75 -22.77
C PRO A 275 -20.79 4.37 -21.94
N GLY A 276 -21.73 5.31 -21.79
CA GLY A 276 -22.95 5.08 -21.02
C GLY A 276 -22.75 4.94 -19.50
N ASN A 277 -21.59 5.32 -18.95
CA ASN A 277 -21.30 5.24 -17.51
C ASN A 277 -21.45 3.82 -16.94
N THR A 278 -21.17 2.78 -17.73
CA THR A 278 -21.34 1.37 -17.33
C THR A 278 -20.17 0.84 -16.50
N LEU A 279 -18.97 1.41 -16.65
CA LEU A 279 -17.78 0.98 -15.91
C LEU A 279 -17.64 1.74 -14.59
N ARG A 280 -16.92 1.15 -13.63
CA ARG A 280 -16.67 1.73 -12.29
C ARG A 280 -15.16 1.83 -12.04
N LYS A 281 -14.68 3.03 -11.70
CA LYS A 281 -13.29 3.29 -11.36
C LYS A 281 -13.18 3.67 -9.90
N LEU A 282 -12.36 2.95 -9.14
CA LEU A 282 -12.02 3.34 -7.77
C LEU A 282 -11.21 4.64 -7.80
N ILE A 283 -11.80 5.72 -7.27
CA ILE A 283 -11.10 6.98 -7.08
C ILE A 283 -11.16 7.34 -5.60
N TYR A 284 -10.09 7.91 -5.06
CA TYR A 284 -10.15 8.63 -3.80
C TYR A 284 -10.39 10.10 -4.10
N VAL A 285 -11.39 10.61 -3.39
CA VAL A 285 -11.79 12.00 -3.40
C VAL A 285 -11.04 12.62 -2.25
N SER A 286 -10.18 13.60 -2.52
CA SER A 286 -9.41 14.28 -1.48
C SER A 286 -10.32 15.04 -0.51
N LEU A 287 -9.80 15.34 0.68
CA LEU A 287 -10.42 16.29 1.59
C LEU A 287 -10.72 17.59 0.82
N HIS A 288 -11.97 18.00 0.82
CA HIS A 288 -12.41 19.25 0.19
C HIS A 288 -13.57 19.86 0.99
N THR A 289 -13.86 21.11 0.69
CA THR A 289 -15.01 21.80 1.26
C THR A 289 -16.18 21.68 0.29
N ALA A 290 -17.34 21.23 0.76
CA ALA A 290 -18.59 21.19 0.01
C ALA A 290 -19.60 22.20 0.58
N GLY A 291 -20.59 22.61 -0.22
CA GLY A 291 -21.60 23.61 0.14
C GLY A 291 -21.64 24.78 -0.85
N HIS A 292 -22.54 25.74 -0.62
CA HIS A 292 -22.70 26.91 -1.50
C HIS A 292 -21.40 27.75 -1.56
N PRO A 293 -20.98 28.25 -2.74
CA PRO A 293 -19.77 29.06 -2.85
C PRO A 293 -19.84 30.34 -2.02
N ASP A 294 -21.01 30.90 -1.78
CA ASP A 294 -21.13 32.11 -0.94
C ASP A 294 -21.37 31.82 0.56
N ALA A 295 -21.44 30.54 0.95
CA ALA A 295 -21.62 30.20 2.36
C ALA A 295 -20.29 30.35 3.15
N PRO A 296 -20.36 30.69 4.46
CA PRO A 296 -19.18 30.86 5.29
C PRO A 296 -18.29 29.61 5.31
N ASP A 297 -16.97 29.83 5.39
CA ASP A 297 -15.98 28.75 5.50
C ASP A 297 -16.23 27.92 6.77
N PRO A 298 -16.16 26.57 6.73
CA PRO A 298 -16.28 25.71 7.90
C PRO A 298 -15.35 26.04 9.08
N THR A 299 -14.28 26.80 8.86
CA THR A 299 -13.36 27.26 9.92
C THR A 299 -13.69 28.64 10.48
N GLY A 300 -14.71 29.32 9.93
CA GLY A 300 -15.12 30.66 10.36
C GLY A 300 -16.00 30.64 11.62
N PRO A 301 -16.15 31.80 12.31
CA PRO A 301 -17.13 31.94 13.36
C PRO A 301 -18.53 31.57 12.83
N PRO A 302 -19.41 30.96 13.66
CA PRO A 302 -20.73 30.54 13.20
C PRO A 302 -21.47 31.73 12.58
N PRO A 303 -22.11 31.57 11.41
CA PRO A 303 -22.80 32.68 10.79
C PRO A 303 -23.87 33.25 11.73
N PRO A 304 -24.10 34.58 11.71
CA PRO A 304 -25.27 35.14 12.37
C PRO A 304 -26.52 34.45 11.84
N ARG A 305 -27.45 34.10 12.75
CA ARG A 305 -28.68 33.39 12.40
C ARG A 305 -29.41 34.09 11.25
N VAL A 306 -29.73 33.32 10.21
CA VAL A 306 -30.20 33.77 8.89
C VAL A 306 -31.67 34.19 8.91
N ALA A 307 -31.99 35.26 9.63
CA ALA A 307 -33.15 36.09 9.32
C ALA A 307 -32.74 37.40 8.62
N ALA A 308 -31.47 37.80 8.73
CA ALA A 308 -31.00 39.12 8.31
C ALA A 308 -30.39 39.18 6.91
N VAL A 309 -29.91 38.06 6.33
CA VAL A 309 -29.03 38.12 5.14
C VAL A 309 -29.73 37.69 3.83
N TYR A 310 -30.64 36.72 3.83
CA TYR A 310 -31.23 36.20 2.59
C TYR A 310 -32.71 36.54 2.35
N GLY A 311 -33.35 37.27 3.27
CA GLY A 311 -34.77 37.64 3.14
C GLY A 311 -35.73 36.44 3.18
N LYS A 312 -36.99 36.68 3.56
CA LYS A 312 -38.02 35.66 3.78
C LYS A 312 -38.48 34.86 2.53
N ASN A 313 -37.87 35.06 1.35
CA ASN A 313 -38.47 34.66 0.07
C ASN A 313 -37.61 33.72 -0.79
N PHE A 314 -36.78 32.86 -0.22
CA PHE A 314 -36.15 31.79 -1.00
C PHE A 314 -37.13 30.61 -1.17
N LYS A 315 -37.90 30.59 -2.27
CA LYS A 315 -38.74 29.44 -2.63
C LYS A 315 -37.87 28.35 -3.27
N ARG A 316 -37.91 27.15 -2.69
CA ARG A 316 -37.33 25.91 -3.24
C ARG A 316 -37.92 25.66 -4.64
N ARG A 317 -37.06 25.45 -5.64
CA ARG A 317 -37.39 24.76 -6.89
C ARG A 317 -36.90 23.32 -6.80
#